data_AF-A0A2E5FPS7-F1
#
_entry.id   AF-A0A2E5FPS7-F1
#
_cell.length_a   1.000
_cell.length_b   1.000
_cell.length_c   1.000
_cell.angle_alpha   90.00
_cell.angle_beta   90.00
_cell.angle_gamma   90.00
#
_symmetry.space_group_name_H-M   'P 1'
#
loop_
_entity.id
_entity.type
_entity.pdbx_description
1 polymer ?
#
loop_
_entity_poly.entity_id
_entity_poly.type
_entity_poly.pdbx_seq_one_letter_code
_entity_poly.pdbx_strand_id
1 'polypeptide(L)'
;MENRLEQPNAGIKKELHNIYESVFKSSLPIAKKERILNSIFGYENWSWRVVGISKRAINVFKNNEFKYKSGVFQRDHYFQARYITMRKMLENFMKIDEWWNWYWENDKTLLITKDEHSKKNYSLDKDIIEIDWSLGYFVSNPVAGFYYTQKREGKFLSELIKKNNL
;
A
#
# COMPACT_ATOMS: atom_id res chain seq x y z
N MET A 1 22.72 -1.18 -9.97
CA MET A 1 21.38 -1.80 -10.07
C MET A 1 20.58 -1.29 -8.90
N GLU A 2 19.44 -0.64 -9.14
CA GLU A 2 18.52 -0.33 -8.04
C GLU A 2 17.93 -1.65 -7.54
N ASN A 3 18.07 -1.94 -6.24
CA ASN A 3 17.44 -3.10 -5.64
C ASN A 3 15.92 -2.93 -5.77
N ARG A 4 15.30 -3.79 -6.59
CA ARG A 4 13.84 -3.86 -6.67
C ARG A 4 13.29 -4.45 -5.38
N LEU A 5 12.11 -4.00 -4.99
CA LEU A 5 11.34 -4.69 -3.98
C LEU A 5 10.81 -5.99 -4.55
N GLU A 6 10.90 -7.02 -3.72
CA GLU A 6 10.34 -8.32 -4.01
C GLU A 6 9.21 -8.60 -3.04
N GLN A 7 8.35 -9.55 -3.43
CA GLN A 7 7.45 -10.13 -2.44
C GLN A 7 8.29 -10.86 -1.39
N PRO A 8 7.77 -11.05 -0.16
CA PRO A 8 8.34 -12.01 0.77
C PRO A 8 8.63 -13.35 0.09
N ASN A 9 9.76 -13.96 0.41
CA ASN A 9 10.07 -15.29 -0.10
C ASN A 9 9.15 -16.36 0.52
N ALA A 10 9.22 -17.60 0.03
CA ALA A 10 8.37 -18.70 0.51
C ALA A 10 8.52 -18.98 2.02
N GLY A 11 9.72 -18.78 2.59
CA GLY A 11 9.98 -18.94 4.02
C GLY A 11 9.19 -17.94 4.84
N ILE A 12 9.30 -16.65 4.52
CA ILE A 12 8.56 -15.58 5.21
C ILE A 12 7.05 -15.77 5.02
N LYS A 13 6.58 -16.09 3.80
CA LYS A 13 5.16 -16.37 3.56
C LYS A 13 4.63 -17.50 4.47
N LYS A 14 5.43 -18.55 4.66
CA LYS A 14 5.08 -19.68 5.55
C LYS A 14 5.04 -19.27 7.01
N GLU A 15 5.99 -18.46 7.47
CA GLU A 15 6.00 -17.93 8.84
C GLU A 15 4.76 -17.08 9.11
N LEU A 16 4.45 -16.14 8.22
CA LEU A 16 3.26 -15.29 8.36
C LEU A 16 1.96 -16.11 8.31
N HIS A 17 1.90 -17.14 7.47
CA HIS A 17 0.74 -18.04 7.38
C HIS A 17 0.55 -18.87 8.66
N ASN A 18 1.63 -19.35 9.29
CA ASN A 18 1.54 -20.04 10.59
C ASN A 18 0.97 -19.13 11.69
N ILE A 19 1.36 -17.84 11.68
CA ILE A 19 0.79 -16.85 12.61
C ILE A 19 -0.70 -16.65 12.30
N TYR A 20 -1.06 -16.50 11.03
CA TYR A 20 -2.46 -16.42 10.60
C TYR A 20 -3.27 -17.63 11.07
N GLU A 21 -2.77 -18.85 10.88
CA GLU A 21 -3.44 -20.08 11.29
C GLU A 21 -3.71 -20.09 12.81
N SER A 22 -2.71 -19.66 13.59
CA SER A 22 -2.84 -19.54 15.05
C SER A 22 -3.90 -18.50 15.44
N VAL A 23 -3.91 -17.35 14.78
CA VAL A 23 -4.92 -16.29 14.99
C VAL A 23 -6.32 -16.78 14.60
N PHE A 24 -6.44 -17.44 13.45
CA PHE A 24 -7.68 -17.98 12.92
C PHE A 24 -8.31 -18.97 13.90
N LYS A 25 -7.52 -19.94 14.41
CA LYS A 25 -7.97 -20.99 15.34
C LYS A 25 -8.20 -20.50 16.77
N SER A 26 -7.67 -19.34 17.15
CA SER A 26 -7.84 -18.81 18.51
C SER A 26 -9.30 -18.49 18.86
N SER A 27 -9.61 -18.44 20.16
CA SER A 27 -10.92 -18.01 20.70
C SER A 27 -11.06 -16.49 20.82
N LEU A 28 -10.10 -15.72 20.30
CA LEU A 28 -10.13 -14.26 20.39
C LEU A 28 -11.34 -13.67 19.64
N PRO A 29 -11.92 -12.56 20.14
CA PRO A 29 -12.93 -11.82 19.38
C PRO A 29 -12.44 -11.41 17.99
N ILE A 30 -13.35 -11.41 17.00
CA ILE A 30 -13.01 -11.09 15.60
C ILE A 30 -12.27 -9.77 15.45
N ALA A 31 -12.65 -8.74 16.22
CA ALA A 31 -12.00 -7.44 16.20
C ALA A 31 -10.54 -7.49 16.68
N LYS A 32 -10.20 -8.38 17.63
CA LYS A 32 -8.80 -8.60 18.06
C LYS A 32 -8.02 -9.35 16.99
N LYS A 33 -8.61 -10.39 16.37
CA LYS A 33 -7.99 -11.10 15.25
C LYS A 33 -7.67 -10.16 14.08
N GLU A 34 -8.61 -9.30 13.71
CA GLU A 34 -8.44 -8.29 12.65
C GLU A 34 -7.28 -7.33 12.96
N ARG A 35 -7.16 -6.85 14.20
CA ARG A 35 -6.05 -5.98 14.63
C ARG A 35 -4.70 -6.69 14.55
N ILE A 36 -4.62 -7.94 14.99
CA ILE A 36 -3.39 -8.74 14.91
C ILE A 36 -2.95 -8.90 13.45
N LEU A 37 -3.87 -9.30 12.57
CA LEU A 37 -3.56 -9.42 11.14
C LEU A 37 -3.09 -8.09 10.54
N ASN A 38 -3.78 -6.99 10.85
CA ASN A 38 -3.37 -5.67 10.38
C ASN A 38 -1.94 -5.31 10.76
N SER A 39 -1.52 -5.65 11.99
CA SER A 39 -0.15 -5.41 12.47
C SER A 39 0.88 -6.27 11.76
N ILE A 40 0.61 -7.55 11.50
CA ILE A 40 1.54 -8.48 10.83
C ILE A 40 1.82 -8.06 9.39
N PHE A 41 0.84 -7.45 8.73
CA PHE A 41 0.94 -6.99 7.34
C PHE A 41 1.27 -5.49 7.21
N GLY A 42 1.54 -4.80 8.31
CA GLY A 42 1.85 -3.36 8.32
C GLY A 42 3.35 -3.13 8.46
N TYR A 43 3.80 -1.92 8.14
CA TYR A 43 5.17 -1.43 8.45
C TYR A 43 6.33 -2.16 7.77
N GLU A 44 6.03 -3.08 6.87
CA GLU A 44 7.00 -3.81 6.07
C GLU A 44 7.29 -3.06 4.75
N ASN A 45 8.49 -3.21 4.20
CA ASN A 45 8.86 -2.57 2.94
C ASN A 45 7.97 -3.01 1.77
N TRP A 46 7.45 -4.24 1.83
CA TRP A 46 6.52 -4.81 0.85
C TRP A 46 5.04 -4.58 1.20
N SER A 47 4.73 -3.95 2.35
CA SER A 47 3.36 -3.58 2.73
C SER A 47 2.89 -2.30 2.05
N TRP A 48 1.57 -2.09 2.00
CA TRP A 48 0.95 -0.87 1.48
C TRP A 48 1.55 -0.42 0.15
N ARG A 49 1.64 -1.39 -0.78
CA ARG A 49 2.30 -1.24 -2.07
C ARG A 49 1.59 -0.17 -2.87
N VAL A 50 2.28 0.92 -3.16
CA VAL A 50 1.72 1.99 -3.98
C VAL A 50 1.81 1.55 -5.44
N VAL A 51 0.66 1.28 -6.04
CA VAL A 51 0.52 0.85 -7.44
C VAL A 51 0.03 1.95 -8.36
N GLY A 52 -0.34 3.10 -7.79
CA GLY A 52 -0.68 4.29 -8.56
C GLY A 52 -0.65 5.55 -7.72
N ILE A 53 -0.66 6.69 -8.38
CA ILE A 53 -0.65 8.02 -7.78
C ILE A 53 -1.67 8.91 -8.49
N SER A 54 -2.43 9.72 -7.76
CA SER A 54 -3.37 10.65 -8.41
C SER A 54 -2.66 11.80 -9.11
N LYS A 55 -3.21 12.27 -10.23
CA LYS A 55 -2.79 13.48 -10.93
C LYS A 55 -2.79 14.69 -9.99
N ARG A 56 -3.76 14.75 -9.06
CA ARG A 56 -3.81 15.83 -8.05
C ARG A 56 -2.63 15.74 -7.09
N ALA A 57 -2.29 14.55 -6.58
CA ALA A 57 -1.10 14.37 -5.74
C ALA A 57 0.19 14.75 -6.49
N ILE A 58 0.31 14.36 -7.76
CA ILE A 58 1.41 14.80 -8.64
C ILE A 58 1.47 16.33 -8.72
N ASN A 59 0.35 16.99 -8.97
CA ASN A 59 0.29 18.45 -9.07
C ASN A 59 0.67 19.14 -7.76
N VAL A 60 0.30 18.58 -6.61
CA VAL A 60 0.77 19.09 -5.31
C VAL A 60 2.28 19.00 -5.20
N PHE A 61 2.90 17.89 -5.59
CA PHE A 61 4.36 17.78 -5.61
C PHE A 61 4.99 18.76 -6.61
N LYS A 62 4.48 18.82 -7.84
CA LYS A 62 4.97 19.71 -8.91
C LYS A 62 4.96 21.18 -8.46
N ASN A 63 3.84 21.63 -7.90
CA ASN A 63 3.66 23.01 -7.44
C ASN A 63 4.46 23.33 -6.16
N ASN A 64 4.97 22.32 -5.47
CA ASN A 64 5.81 22.46 -4.29
C ASN A 64 7.28 22.09 -4.57
N GLU A 65 7.73 22.21 -5.83
CA GLU A 65 9.10 21.95 -6.26
C GLU A 65 9.60 20.53 -5.90
N PHE A 66 8.69 19.55 -5.85
CA PHE A 66 8.95 18.18 -5.38
C PHE A 66 9.46 18.10 -3.94
N LYS A 67 9.13 19.07 -3.08
CA LYS A 67 9.32 18.95 -1.63
C LYS A 67 8.12 18.24 -1.02
N TYR A 68 8.37 17.41 -0.01
CA TYR A 68 7.29 16.76 0.73
C TYR A 68 6.47 17.79 1.52
N LYS A 69 5.14 17.70 1.42
CA LYS A 69 4.22 18.54 2.18
C LYS A 69 3.49 17.69 3.23
N SER A 70 3.89 17.84 4.49
CA SER A 70 3.33 17.06 5.60
C SER A 70 1.81 17.27 5.73
N GLY A 71 1.09 16.19 6.05
CA GLY A 71 -0.36 16.21 6.26
C GLY A 71 -1.23 16.31 5.00
N VAL A 72 -0.63 16.30 3.80
CA VAL A 72 -1.37 16.46 2.53
C VAL A 72 -1.60 15.15 1.78
N PHE A 73 -0.71 14.18 1.92
CA PHE A 73 -0.79 12.92 1.18
C PHE A 73 -1.32 11.79 2.06
N GLN A 74 -2.00 10.84 1.43
CA GLN A 74 -2.53 9.66 2.08
C GLN A 74 -2.45 8.45 1.15
N ARG A 75 -2.18 7.28 1.72
CA ARG A 75 -2.35 6.01 1.02
C ARG A 75 -3.80 5.55 1.18
N ASP A 76 -4.46 5.33 0.06
CA ASP A 76 -5.81 4.76 0.03
C ASP A 76 -5.77 3.35 -0.53
N HIS A 77 -6.61 2.45 -0.02
CA HIS A 77 -6.65 1.09 -0.55
C HIS A 77 -7.34 1.06 -1.90
N TYR A 78 -6.73 0.36 -2.87
CA TYR A 78 -7.09 0.42 -4.28
C TYR A 78 -8.50 -0.15 -4.55
N PHE A 79 -8.74 -1.39 -4.10
CA PHE A 79 -9.98 -2.12 -4.41
C PHE A 79 -11.05 -1.94 -3.34
N GLN A 80 -10.64 -2.03 -2.08
CA GLN A 80 -11.55 -2.07 -0.94
C GLN A 80 -10.82 -1.66 0.33
N ALA A 81 -11.57 -1.25 1.35
CA ALA A 81 -10.98 -0.98 2.66
C ALA A 81 -10.31 -2.24 3.22
N ARG A 82 -9.11 -2.08 3.81
CA ARG A 82 -8.30 -3.21 4.32
C ARG A 82 -9.03 -4.13 5.29
N TYR A 83 -9.95 -3.60 6.10
CA TYR A 83 -10.72 -4.43 7.03
C TYR A 83 -11.56 -5.49 6.29
N ILE A 84 -12.03 -5.21 5.06
CA ILE A 84 -12.76 -6.17 4.23
C ILE A 84 -11.83 -7.33 3.85
N THR A 85 -10.60 -7.02 3.46
CA THR A 85 -9.57 -8.03 3.15
C THR A 85 -9.29 -8.93 4.35
N MET A 86 -9.06 -8.34 5.52
CA MET A 86 -8.75 -9.07 6.76
C MET A 86 -9.93 -9.92 7.23
N ARG A 87 -11.16 -9.38 7.17
CA ARG A 87 -12.36 -10.14 7.54
C ARG A 87 -12.57 -11.33 6.63
N LYS A 88 -12.37 -11.17 5.32
CA LYS A 88 -12.49 -12.29 4.39
C LYS A 88 -11.54 -13.44 4.72
N MET A 89 -10.31 -13.13 5.11
CA MET A 89 -9.32 -14.12 5.55
C MET A 89 -9.70 -14.80 6.87
N LEU A 90 -10.55 -14.17 7.69
CA LEU A 90 -11.03 -14.70 8.98
C LEU A 90 -12.40 -15.38 8.89
N GLU A 91 -13.13 -15.25 7.79
CA GLU A 91 -14.41 -15.93 7.55
C GLU A 91 -14.24 -17.45 7.40
N ASN A 92 -13.26 -17.86 6.59
CA ASN A 92 -12.94 -19.26 6.32
C ASN A 92 -11.42 -19.45 6.31
N PHE A 93 -10.97 -20.63 6.72
CA PHE A 93 -9.54 -20.94 6.70
C PHE A 93 -9.04 -21.05 5.26
N MET A 94 -8.00 -20.28 4.94
CA MET A 94 -7.36 -20.28 3.62
C MET A 94 -6.02 -21.00 3.68
N LYS A 95 -5.73 -21.81 2.66
CA LYS A 95 -4.38 -22.39 2.47
C LYS A 95 -3.40 -21.28 2.09
N ILE A 96 -2.10 -21.51 2.33
CA ILE A 96 -1.05 -20.49 2.19
C ILE A 96 -1.09 -19.70 0.87
N ASP A 97 -1.25 -20.37 -0.27
CA ASP A 97 -1.24 -19.71 -1.58
C ASP A 97 -2.51 -18.87 -1.80
N GLU A 98 -3.67 -19.39 -1.44
CA GLU A 98 -4.94 -18.68 -1.51
C GLU A 98 -4.91 -17.45 -0.59
N TRP A 99 -4.49 -17.65 0.66
CA TRP A 99 -4.36 -16.63 1.68
C TRP A 99 -3.44 -15.48 1.24
N TRP A 100 -2.25 -15.84 0.74
CA TRP A 100 -1.27 -14.84 0.30
C TRP A 100 -1.76 -14.10 -0.94
N ASN A 101 -2.28 -14.82 -1.95
CA ASN A 101 -2.77 -14.18 -3.18
C ASN A 101 -3.95 -13.24 -2.89
N TRP A 102 -4.86 -13.65 -2.01
CA TRP A 102 -5.97 -12.80 -1.57
C TRP A 102 -5.47 -11.52 -0.90
N TYR A 103 -4.57 -11.64 0.09
CA TYR A 103 -3.98 -10.47 0.75
C TYR A 103 -3.24 -9.59 -0.25
N TRP A 104 -2.35 -10.18 -1.05
CA TRP A 104 -1.47 -9.48 -1.95
C TRP A 104 -2.23 -8.65 -2.98
N GLU A 105 -3.27 -9.23 -3.58
CA GLU A 105 -4.10 -8.52 -4.56
C GLU A 105 -4.94 -7.41 -3.93
N ASN A 106 -5.53 -7.65 -2.76
CA ASN A 106 -6.49 -6.71 -2.18
C ASN A 106 -5.87 -5.61 -1.31
N ASP A 107 -4.61 -5.73 -0.88
CA ASP A 107 -3.92 -4.73 -0.04
C ASP A 107 -3.07 -3.73 -0.84
N LYS A 108 -3.22 -3.68 -2.18
CA LYS A 108 -2.67 -2.63 -3.03
C LYS A 108 -3.18 -1.25 -2.60
N THR A 109 -2.34 -0.23 -2.71
CA THR A 109 -2.68 1.15 -2.34
C THR A 109 -2.37 2.15 -3.45
N LEU A 110 -2.98 3.32 -3.34
CA LEU A 110 -2.78 4.49 -4.18
C LEU A 110 -2.22 5.62 -3.33
N LEU A 111 -1.31 6.43 -3.88
CA LEU A 111 -0.92 7.69 -3.26
C LEU A 111 -1.83 8.80 -3.77
N ILE A 112 -2.67 9.32 -2.90
CA ILE A 112 -3.63 10.39 -3.22
C ILE A 112 -3.49 11.55 -2.23
N THR A 113 -4.18 12.65 -2.46
CA THR A 113 -4.29 13.72 -1.47
C THR A 113 -5.29 13.35 -0.37
N LYS A 114 -5.13 13.94 0.82
CA LYS A 114 -6.06 13.78 1.95
C LYS A 114 -7.48 14.27 1.61
N ASP A 115 -7.59 15.29 0.76
CA ASP A 115 -8.87 15.78 0.24
C ASP A 115 -9.54 14.73 -0.65
N GLU A 116 -8.77 14.11 -1.55
CA GLU A 116 -9.27 13.00 -2.39
C GLU A 116 -9.74 11.81 -1.56
N HIS A 117 -8.98 11.46 -0.53
CA HIS A 117 -9.32 10.37 0.37
C HIS A 117 -10.63 10.63 1.14
N SER A 118 -10.76 11.82 1.73
CA SER A 118 -11.88 12.14 2.60
C SER A 118 -13.19 12.32 1.84
N LYS A 119 -13.12 12.92 0.65
CA LYS A 119 -14.28 13.17 -0.22
C LYS A 119 -14.59 12.04 -1.19
N LYS A 120 -13.68 11.06 -1.33
CA LYS A 120 -13.76 9.97 -2.30
C LYS A 120 -14.06 10.49 -3.72
N ASN A 121 -13.39 11.57 -4.11
CA ASN A 121 -13.67 12.33 -5.34
C ASN A 121 -12.56 12.19 -6.39
N TYR A 122 -12.26 10.95 -6.77
CA TYR A 122 -11.36 10.63 -7.88
C TYR A 122 -11.88 9.38 -8.62
N SER A 123 -11.55 9.26 -9.90
CA SER A 123 -11.83 8.06 -10.70
C SER A 123 -10.53 7.32 -11.02
N LEU A 124 -10.55 6.00 -10.85
CA LEU A 124 -9.36 5.16 -11.07
C LEU A 124 -8.87 5.24 -12.52
N ASP A 125 -9.79 5.27 -13.48
CA ASP A 125 -9.51 5.29 -14.92
C ASP A 125 -9.01 6.64 -15.43
N LYS A 126 -9.38 7.75 -14.78
CA LYS A 126 -9.07 9.12 -15.27
C LYS A 126 -7.99 9.80 -14.47
N ASP A 127 -7.98 9.61 -13.16
CA ASP A 127 -7.22 10.45 -12.24
C ASP A 127 -5.94 9.76 -11.73
N ILE A 128 -5.82 8.45 -11.87
CA ILE A 128 -4.68 7.68 -11.36
C ILE A 128 -3.70 7.37 -12.48
N ILE A 129 -2.41 7.58 -12.20
CA ILE A 129 -1.31 7.09 -13.03
C ILE A 129 -0.72 5.86 -12.34
N GLU A 130 -0.65 4.75 -13.07
CA GLU A 130 -0.03 3.52 -12.59
C GLU A 130 1.47 3.69 -12.37
N ILE A 131 1.96 3.05 -11.31
CA ILE A 131 3.39 3.00 -11.00
C ILE A 131 3.82 1.56 -10.71
N ASP A 132 5.04 1.21 -11.10
CA ASP A 132 5.63 -0.09 -10.77
C ASP A 132 6.05 -0.10 -9.29
N TRP A 133 5.27 -0.77 -8.45
CA TRP A 133 5.53 -0.91 -7.01
C TRP A 133 6.90 -1.55 -6.72
N SER A 134 7.43 -2.38 -7.62
CA SER A 134 8.72 -3.06 -7.43
C SER A 134 9.90 -2.09 -7.48
N LEU A 135 9.70 -0.88 -8.00
CA LEU A 135 10.70 0.19 -7.92
C LEU A 135 10.84 0.75 -6.50
N GLY A 136 9.89 0.45 -5.61
CA GLY A 136 9.96 0.76 -4.19
C GLY A 136 9.88 2.24 -3.84
N TYR A 137 9.15 3.03 -4.61
CA TYR A 137 8.81 4.40 -4.23
C TYR A 137 7.70 4.39 -3.18
N PHE A 138 7.76 5.36 -2.25
CA PHE A 138 6.72 5.55 -1.21
C PHE A 138 6.52 4.31 -0.31
N VAL A 139 7.60 3.57 -0.04
CA VAL A 139 7.60 2.42 0.86
C VAL A 139 7.19 2.80 2.28
N SER A 140 6.64 1.84 3.03
CA SER A 140 6.22 2.08 4.40
C SER A 140 7.37 2.59 5.28
N ASN A 141 7.07 3.58 6.12
CA ASN A 141 7.92 3.92 7.25
C ASN A 141 7.64 2.92 8.41
N PRO A 142 8.64 2.54 9.24
CA PRO A 142 8.46 1.65 10.39
C PRO A 142 7.43 2.11 11.43
N VAL A 143 7.10 3.41 11.47
CA VAL A 143 6.15 3.97 12.45
C VAL A 143 4.84 4.39 11.81
N ALA A 144 4.88 5.29 10.82
CA ALA A 144 3.68 5.78 10.15
C ALA A 144 4.02 6.48 8.83
N GLY A 145 3.10 6.39 7.87
CA GLY A 145 3.26 7.02 6.56
C GLY A 145 4.22 6.26 5.65
N PHE A 146 4.90 7.00 4.79
CA PHE A 146 5.80 6.46 3.78
C PHE A 146 7.12 7.23 3.73
N TYR A 147 8.17 6.57 3.28
CA TYR A 147 9.45 7.22 3.01
C TYR A 147 9.38 8.11 1.79
N TYR A 148 9.96 9.30 1.92
CA TYR A 148 10.09 10.26 0.84
C TYR A 148 11.41 11.00 0.96
N THR A 149 12.10 11.12 -0.16
CA THR A 149 13.21 12.05 -0.36
C THR A 149 13.01 12.78 -1.68
N GLN A 150 13.28 14.07 -1.71
CA GLN A 150 13.23 14.84 -2.95
C GLN A 150 14.21 14.28 -4.00
N LYS A 151 15.37 13.78 -3.55
CA LYS A 151 16.41 13.20 -4.43
C LYS A 151 15.92 11.97 -5.19
N ARG A 152 15.13 11.09 -4.57
CA ARG A 152 14.68 9.83 -5.18
C ARG A 152 13.25 9.94 -5.68
N GLU A 153 12.29 10.11 -4.79
CA GLU A 153 10.87 10.19 -5.13
C GLU A 153 10.56 11.47 -5.94
N GLY A 154 11.20 12.60 -5.62
CA GLY A 154 11.03 13.84 -6.41
C GLY A 154 11.54 13.70 -7.84
N LYS A 155 12.70 13.04 -8.03
CA LYS A 155 13.23 12.73 -9.37
C LYS A 155 12.29 11.81 -10.14
N PHE A 156 11.83 10.73 -9.51
CA PHE A 156 10.84 9.81 -10.09
C PHE A 156 9.57 10.53 -10.53
N LEU A 157 9.02 11.41 -9.69
CA LEU A 157 7.83 12.19 -10.02
C LEU A 157 8.06 13.13 -11.22
N SER A 158 9.24 13.76 -11.32
CA SER A 158 9.59 14.60 -12.47
C SER A 158 9.61 13.79 -13.78
N GLU A 159 10.18 12.59 -13.74
CA GLU A 159 10.21 11.67 -14.89
C GLU A 159 8.81 11.15 -15.24
N LEU A 160 7.99 10.83 -14.24
CA LEU A 160 6.61 10.40 -14.41
C LEU A 160 5.76 11.48 -15.07
N ILE A 161 5.92 12.75 -14.67
CA ILE A 161 5.25 13.91 -15.27
C ILE A 161 5.62 14.02 -16.75
N LYS A 162 6.91 13.95 -17.09
CA LYS A 162 7.38 14.02 -18.48
C LYS A 162 6.80 12.89 -19.33
N LYS A 163 6.78 11.65 -18.80
CA LYS A 163 6.25 10.48 -19.50
C LYS A 163 4.75 10.58 -19.79
N ASN A 164 3.99 11.27 -18.94
CA ASN A 164 2.54 11.37 -19.02
C ASN A 164 2.05 12.72 -19.57
N ASN A 165 2.95 13.61 -20.02
CA ASN A 165 2.62 14.94 -20.54
C ASN A 165 1.76 15.79 -19.57
N LEU A 166 2.17 15.86 -18.30
CA LEU A 166 1.47 16.59 -17.22
C LEU A 166 2.09 17.95 -16.82
#